data_AF-A0A2W5Y3Z2-F1
#
_entry.id   AF-A0A2W5Y3Z2-F1
#
_cell.length_a   1.000
_cell.length_b   1.000
_cell.length_c   1.000
_cell.angle_alpha   90.00
_cell.angle_beta   90.00
_cell.angle_gamma   90.00
#
_symmetry.space_group_name_H-M   'P 1'
#
loop_
_entity.id
_entity.type
_entity.pdbx_description
1 polymer ?
#
loop_
_entity_poly.entity_id
_entity_poly.type
_entity_poly.pdbx_seq_one_letter_code
_entity_poly.pdbx_strand_id
1 'polypeptide(L)'
;MEERHTSGHRPWDELVARFTRTPGVVGEVEDPLTWGLDLEEETVTGDGQEDDPTSGRFLRAYRSFAGEALEVETLHAPCPPETVEDVVRAAASGALAAPLHADLRAPVEAPSDAPDEGPDTPDFAEAYQDYRSAMRAIVETVDEVPLTEGTFVVDAAPVPCVRVQARGVVALYAEVSGRALVVTGPADLVDRAGVVMRPVRSILQGEGPRD
;
A
#
# COMPACT_ATOMS: atom_id res chain seq x y z
N MET A 1 9.46 -34.13 -19.01
CA MET A 1 9.99 -33.67 -17.70
C MET A 1 9.31 -32.34 -17.47
N GLU A 2 8.12 -32.39 -16.88
CA GLU A 2 7.28 -31.21 -16.65
C GLU A 2 7.83 -30.44 -15.45
N GLU A 3 8.38 -29.27 -15.71
CA GLU A 3 8.70 -28.29 -14.68
C GLU A 3 7.37 -27.74 -14.15
N ARG A 4 6.96 -28.26 -12.99
CA ARG A 4 5.90 -27.66 -12.19
C ARG A 4 6.37 -26.26 -11.78
N HIS A 5 5.72 -25.23 -12.31
CA HIS A 5 5.76 -23.89 -11.76
C HIS A 5 5.26 -23.94 -10.31
N THR A 6 6.18 -24.05 -9.36
CA THR A 6 5.93 -23.74 -7.96
C THR A 6 5.70 -22.24 -7.86
N SER A 7 4.43 -21.84 -7.79
CA SER A 7 4.01 -20.49 -7.39
C SER A 7 4.75 -20.11 -6.11
N GLY A 8 5.62 -19.11 -6.21
CA GLY A 8 6.62 -18.77 -5.20
C GLY A 8 5.99 -18.18 -3.95
N HIS A 9 5.69 -19.04 -2.97
CA HIS A 9 5.68 -18.64 -1.57
C HIS A 9 7.14 -18.49 -1.14
N ARG A 10 7.68 -17.27 -1.15
CA ARG A 10 8.87 -17.02 -0.34
C ARG A 10 8.46 -17.21 1.14
N PRO A 11 9.13 -18.07 1.91
CA PRO A 11 8.69 -18.39 3.25
C PRO A 11 8.82 -17.13 4.12
N TRP A 12 7.80 -16.87 4.93
CA TRP A 12 7.69 -15.77 5.90
C TRP A 12 8.99 -15.51 6.69
N ASP A 13 9.78 -16.55 6.94
CA ASP A 13 11.08 -16.44 7.61
C ASP A 13 12.10 -15.57 6.85
N GLU A 14 12.10 -15.59 5.51
CA GLU A 14 12.94 -14.71 4.67
C GLU A 14 12.49 -13.24 4.79
N LEU A 15 11.18 -13.04 4.88
CA LEU A 15 10.52 -11.73 5.05
C LEU A 15 10.88 -11.11 6.42
N VAL A 16 10.74 -11.90 7.49
CA VAL A 16 11.14 -11.52 8.85
C VAL A 16 12.65 -11.27 8.92
N ALA A 17 13.48 -12.16 8.37
CA ALA A 17 14.93 -12.03 8.41
C ALA A 17 15.47 -10.76 7.72
N ARG A 18 14.71 -10.20 6.78
CA ARG A 18 15.06 -8.93 6.12
C ARG A 18 14.74 -7.73 7.01
N PHE A 19 13.58 -7.71 7.67
CA PHE A 19 13.14 -6.58 8.48
C PHE A 19 13.64 -6.57 9.93
N THR A 20 14.04 -7.72 10.48
CA THR A 20 14.48 -7.89 11.89
C THR A 20 15.94 -7.54 12.16
N ARG A 21 16.78 -7.27 11.14
CA ARG A 21 18.20 -6.87 11.35
C ARG A 21 18.38 -5.48 11.98
N THR A 22 17.29 -4.73 12.05
CA THR A 22 17.09 -3.39 12.63
C THR A 22 15.76 -3.51 13.37
N PRO A 23 15.41 -2.75 14.44
CA PRO A 23 14.71 -3.21 15.68
C PRO A 23 13.36 -3.95 15.58
N GLY A 24 12.94 -4.35 14.39
CA GLY A 24 12.01 -5.44 14.14
C GLY A 24 10.59 -4.97 14.24
N VAL A 25 10.34 -3.66 14.31
CA VAL A 25 9.01 -3.08 14.43
C VAL A 25 8.49 -2.57 13.10
N VAL A 26 7.20 -2.79 12.87
CA VAL A 26 6.42 -2.38 11.69
C VAL A 26 5.09 -1.77 12.14
N GLY A 27 4.54 -0.89 11.31
CA GLY A 27 3.22 -0.32 11.52
C GLY A 27 2.10 -1.34 11.31
N GLU A 28 1.08 -1.28 12.15
CA GLU A 28 -0.23 -1.89 11.94
C GLU A 28 -1.33 -0.96 12.44
N VAL A 29 -2.54 -1.14 11.93
CA VAL A 29 -3.74 -0.57 12.55
C VAL A 29 -3.98 -1.27 13.90
N GLU A 30 -4.14 -0.48 14.95
CA GLU A 30 -4.54 -0.94 16.28
C GLU A 30 -6.00 -1.41 16.25
N ASP A 31 -6.18 -2.70 16.54
CA ASP A 31 -7.47 -3.39 16.53
C ASP A 31 -8.32 -3.08 15.27
N PRO A 32 -7.93 -3.59 14.09
CA PRO A 32 -8.57 -3.27 12.82
C PRO A 32 -10.10 -3.51 12.81
N LEU A 33 -10.57 -4.51 13.55
CA LEU A 33 -11.98 -4.87 13.63
C LEU A 33 -12.83 -3.78 14.28
N THR A 34 -12.27 -3.00 15.22
CA THR A 34 -12.95 -1.83 15.81
C THR A 34 -13.30 -0.78 14.75
N TRP A 35 -12.52 -0.71 13.67
CA TRP A 35 -12.71 0.19 12.54
C TRP A 35 -13.43 -0.48 11.35
N GLY A 36 -13.86 -1.73 11.50
CA GLY A 36 -14.46 -2.52 10.43
C GLY A 36 -13.50 -2.78 9.27
N LEU A 37 -12.22 -2.97 9.59
CA LEU A 37 -11.14 -3.26 8.64
C LEU A 37 -10.73 -4.72 8.73
N ASP A 38 -10.68 -5.37 7.57
CA ASP A 38 -10.09 -6.69 7.39
C ASP A 38 -8.71 -6.54 6.77
N LEU A 39 -7.72 -7.28 7.28
CA LEU A 39 -6.38 -7.33 6.69
C LEU A 39 -6.43 -8.20 5.42
N GLU A 40 -6.10 -7.62 4.27
CA GLU A 40 -6.13 -8.31 2.98
C GLU A 40 -4.76 -8.78 2.53
N GLU A 41 -3.74 -7.94 2.75
CA GLU A 41 -2.38 -8.22 2.27
C GLU A 41 -1.36 -7.90 3.36
N GLU A 42 -0.39 -8.79 3.50
CA GLU A 42 0.82 -8.60 4.29
C GLU A 42 2.00 -9.03 3.44
N THR A 43 2.84 -8.08 3.05
CA THR A 43 3.93 -8.34 2.10
C THR A 43 5.13 -7.45 2.37
N VAL A 44 6.28 -7.85 1.82
CA VAL A 44 7.46 -7.00 1.84
C VAL A 44 7.97 -6.82 0.42
N THR A 45 8.04 -5.57 -0.02
CA THR A 45 8.42 -5.20 -1.37
C THR A 45 9.84 -4.63 -1.42
N GLY A 46 10.38 -4.59 -2.65
CA GLY A 46 11.72 -4.09 -2.95
C GLY A 46 12.85 -5.11 -2.75
N ASP A 47 14.07 -4.74 -3.15
CA ASP A 47 15.25 -5.60 -3.24
C ASP A 47 16.18 -5.56 -2.01
N GLY A 48 15.93 -4.63 -1.08
CA GLY A 48 16.65 -4.53 0.19
C GLY A 48 18.02 -3.87 0.09
N GLN A 49 18.24 -2.98 -0.88
CA GLN A 49 19.43 -2.15 -0.95
C GLN A 49 19.52 -1.21 0.26
N GLU A 50 20.48 -1.45 1.16
CA GLU A 50 20.60 -0.77 2.47
C GLU A 50 20.76 0.75 2.37
N ASP A 51 21.28 1.27 1.25
CA ASP A 51 21.52 2.71 1.04
C ASP A 51 20.30 3.47 0.51
N ASP A 52 19.27 2.77 0.03
CA ASP A 52 18.03 3.39 -0.49
C ASP A 52 16.88 3.10 0.49
N PRO A 53 16.39 4.08 1.27
CA PRO A 53 15.34 3.87 2.27
C PRO A 53 14.01 3.37 1.66
N THR A 54 13.82 3.56 0.35
CA THR A 54 12.60 3.14 -0.36
C THR A 54 12.67 1.71 -0.93
N SER A 55 13.86 1.10 -0.90
CA SER A 55 14.18 -0.23 -1.47
C SER A 55 13.62 -1.41 -0.69
N GLY A 56 13.16 -1.17 0.54
CA GLY A 56 12.67 -2.21 1.44
C GLY A 56 11.50 -1.69 2.23
N ARG A 57 10.31 -2.21 1.92
CA ARG A 57 9.04 -1.78 2.53
C ARG A 57 8.26 -2.95 3.06
N PHE A 58 7.72 -2.82 4.26
CA PHE A 58 6.74 -3.76 4.81
C PHE A 58 5.36 -3.13 4.67
N LEU A 59 4.45 -3.80 3.99
CA LEU A 59 3.11 -3.32 3.70
C LEU A 59 2.08 -4.19 4.43
N ARG A 60 1.11 -3.51 5.07
CA ARG A 60 -0.19 -4.07 5.43
C ARG A 60 -1.29 -3.29 4.75
N ALA A 61 -2.06 -3.99 3.91
CA ALA A 61 -3.23 -3.42 3.26
C ALA A 61 -4.50 -3.96 3.94
N TYR A 62 -5.35 -3.04 4.36
CA TYR A 62 -6.63 -3.30 4.98
C TYR A 62 -7.76 -2.87 4.05
N ARG A 63 -8.89 -3.56 4.11
CA ARG A 63 -10.11 -3.16 3.43
C ARG A 63 -11.26 -2.97 4.40
N SER A 64 -11.98 -1.87 4.26
CA SER A 64 -13.21 -1.62 5.01
C SER A 64 -14.36 -2.46 4.48
N PHE A 65 -15.42 -2.64 5.28
CA PHE A 65 -16.67 -3.24 4.79
C PHE A 65 -17.29 -2.51 3.58
N ALA A 66 -17.00 -1.21 3.42
CA ALA A 66 -17.43 -0.43 2.26
C ALA A 66 -16.52 -0.62 1.03
N GLY A 67 -15.46 -1.43 1.14
CA GLY A 67 -14.50 -1.71 0.08
C GLY A 67 -13.37 -0.67 -0.02
N GLU A 68 -13.22 0.22 0.96
CA GLU A 68 -12.19 1.25 0.94
C GLU A 68 -10.85 0.67 1.41
N ALA A 69 -9.76 1.06 0.74
CA ALA A 69 -8.41 0.60 1.08
C ALA A 69 -7.73 1.54 2.09
N LEU A 70 -7.09 0.95 3.10
CA LEU A 70 -6.17 1.62 4.00
C LEU A 70 -4.85 0.85 4.01
N GLU A 71 -3.77 1.49 3.66
CA GLU A 71 -2.43 0.90 3.59
C GLU A 71 -1.53 1.52 4.65
N VAL A 72 -0.79 0.67 5.36
CA VAL A 72 0.26 1.06 6.29
C VAL A 72 1.56 0.43 5.80
N GLU A 73 2.43 1.27 5.24
CA GLU A 73 3.76 0.91 4.81
C GLU A 73 4.80 1.35 5.86
N THR A 74 5.74 0.47 6.18
CA THR A 74 6.92 0.79 6.98
C THR A 74 8.17 0.69 6.12
N LEU A 75 8.87 1.80 5.96
CA LEU A 75 10.21 1.82 5.37
C LEU A 75 11.24 1.47 6.43
N HIS A 76 12.29 0.78 6.02
CA HIS A 76 13.34 0.35 6.96
C HIS A 76 14.18 1.52 7.52
N ALA A 77 14.17 2.69 6.90
CA ALA A 77 14.82 3.88 7.44
C ALA A 77 14.03 5.14 7.05
N PRO A 78 14.18 6.25 7.80
CA PRO A 78 13.72 7.56 7.36
C PRO A 78 14.31 7.93 6.01
N CYS A 79 13.49 8.56 5.16
CA CYS A 79 13.94 9.14 3.92
C CYS A 79 14.69 10.45 4.18
N PRO A 80 15.70 10.80 3.36
CA PRO A 80 16.22 12.15 3.28
C PRO A 80 15.09 13.17 3.07
N PRO A 81 15.15 14.37 3.67
CA PRO A 81 14.08 15.37 3.57
C PRO A 81 13.66 15.69 2.13
N GLU A 82 14.61 15.71 1.20
CA GLU A 82 14.38 15.95 -0.22
C GLU A 82 13.56 14.87 -0.93
N THR A 83 13.43 13.68 -0.35
CA THR A 83 12.71 12.52 -0.92
C THR A 83 11.33 12.33 -0.29
N VAL A 84 11.05 12.96 0.85
CA VAL A 84 9.77 12.83 1.57
C VAL A 84 8.59 13.25 0.69
N GLU A 85 8.74 14.35 -0.06
CA GLU A 85 7.71 14.81 -0.99
C GLU A 85 7.38 13.76 -2.05
N ASP A 86 8.40 13.21 -2.72
CA ASP A 86 8.22 12.19 -3.75
C ASP A 86 7.55 10.93 -3.20
N VAL A 87 7.92 10.51 -1.99
CA VAL A 87 7.32 9.33 -1.33
C VAL A 87 5.84 9.56 -1.04
N VAL A 88 5.48 10.70 -0.46
CA VAL A 88 4.10 11.03 -0.11
C VAL A 88 3.23 11.16 -1.38
N ARG A 89 3.74 11.81 -2.42
CA ARG A 89 3.03 11.97 -3.70
C ARG A 89 2.90 10.65 -4.45
N ALA A 90 3.94 9.81 -4.44
CA ALA A 90 3.88 8.49 -5.05
C ALA A 90 2.85 7.59 -4.36
N ALA A 91 2.79 7.62 -3.02
CA ALA A 91 1.79 6.87 -2.24
C ALA A 91 0.36 7.34 -2.55
N ALA A 92 0.11 8.65 -2.56
CA ALA A 92 -1.20 9.21 -2.92
C ALA A 92 -1.61 8.84 -4.36
N SER A 93 -0.67 8.94 -5.30
CA SER A 93 -0.90 8.56 -6.70
C SER A 93 -1.21 7.06 -6.84
N GLY A 94 -0.49 6.22 -6.09
CA GLY A 94 -0.70 4.78 -6.04
C GLY A 94 -2.11 4.42 -5.56
N ALA A 95 -2.55 5.00 -4.45
CA ALA A 95 -3.88 4.75 -3.92
C ALA A 95 -5.01 5.27 -4.84
N LEU A 96 -4.81 6.40 -5.53
CA LEU A 96 -5.76 6.87 -6.53
C LEU A 96 -5.79 5.99 -7.79
N ALA A 97 -4.68 5.32 -8.11
CA ALA A 97 -4.57 4.43 -9.27
C ALA A 97 -5.04 3.00 -8.98
N ALA A 98 -5.02 2.54 -7.72
CA ALA A 98 -5.34 1.17 -7.35
C ALA A 98 -6.70 0.67 -7.87
N PRO A 99 -7.80 1.46 -7.86
CA PRO A 99 -9.07 1.04 -8.46
C PRO A 99 -8.97 0.74 -9.96
N LEU A 100 -8.17 1.52 -10.71
CA LEU A 100 -7.95 1.30 -12.13
C LEU A 100 -7.28 -0.04 -12.41
N HIS A 101 -6.43 -0.52 -11.48
CA HIS A 101 -5.75 -1.81 -11.60
C HIS A 101 -6.66 -2.98 -11.22
N ALA A 102 -7.61 -2.76 -10.32
CA ALA A 102 -8.62 -3.77 -9.98
C ALA A 102 -9.56 -4.05 -11.16
N ASP A 103 -10.00 -2.99 -11.85
CA ASP A 103 -10.87 -3.11 -13.03
C ASP A 103 -10.21 -3.88 -14.18
N LEU A 104 -8.90 -3.68 -14.39
CA LEU A 104 -8.13 -4.42 -15.39
C LEU A 104 -7.92 -5.91 -15.06
N ARG A 105 -8.05 -6.31 -13.78
CA ARG A 105 -7.87 -7.70 -13.32
C ARG A 105 -9.19 -8.48 -13.26
N ALA A 106 -10.33 -7.83 -13.47
CA ALA A 106 -11.61 -8.53 -13.56
C ALA A 106 -11.60 -9.51 -14.74
N PRO A 107 -12.02 -10.77 -14.56
CA PRO A 107 -12.02 -11.75 -15.64
C PRO A 107 -12.94 -11.28 -16.76
N VAL A 108 -12.36 -11.02 -17.93
CA VAL A 108 -13.13 -10.89 -19.18
C VAL A 108 -13.72 -12.28 -19.42
N GLU A 109 -15.04 -12.43 -19.30
CA GLU A 109 -15.71 -13.69 -19.63
C GLU A 109 -15.27 -14.12 -21.05
N ALA A 110 -14.65 -15.29 -21.16
CA ALA A 110 -14.21 -15.80 -22.45
C ALA A 110 -15.46 -15.97 -23.36
N PRO A 111 -15.44 -15.45 -24.59
CA PRO A 111 -16.61 -15.53 -25.45
C PRO A 111 -16.95 -17.00 -25.71
N SER A 112 -18.20 -17.37 -25.44
CA SER A 112 -18.77 -18.64 -25.89
C SER A 112 -18.67 -18.72 -27.41
N ASP A 113 -18.32 -19.89 -27.95
CA ASP A 113 -18.18 -20.21 -29.39
C ASP A 113 -19.30 -19.61 -30.28
N ALA A 114 -19.13 -18.35 -30.68
CA ALA A 114 -19.99 -17.63 -31.62
C ALA A 114 -19.08 -16.93 -32.65
N PRO A 115 -19.45 -16.95 -33.94
CA PRO A 115 -18.59 -16.43 -35.00
C PRO A 115 -18.41 -14.92 -34.88
N ASP A 116 -17.17 -14.52 -35.17
CA ASP A 116 -16.54 -13.19 -35.20
C ASP A 116 -17.41 -11.96 -35.47
N GLU A 117 -17.01 -10.87 -34.80
CA GLU A 117 -17.35 -9.44 -35.00
C GLU A 117 -18.72 -8.95 -34.50
N GLY A 118 -18.87 -8.85 -33.18
CA GLY A 118 -19.83 -7.95 -32.52
C GLY A 118 -19.13 -6.68 -31.97
N PRO A 119 -19.80 -5.51 -31.89
CA PRO A 119 -19.20 -4.21 -31.56
C PRO A 119 -18.80 -4.02 -30.08
N ASP A 120 -18.86 -5.06 -29.25
CA ASP A 120 -18.79 -4.95 -27.79
C ASP A 120 -17.50 -5.55 -27.18
N THR A 121 -16.49 -5.86 -27.99
CA THR A 121 -15.16 -6.20 -27.46
C THR A 121 -14.35 -4.90 -27.34
N PRO A 122 -14.00 -4.43 -26.13
CA PRO A 122 -13.28 -3.17 -25.98
C PRO A 122 -11.95 -3.22 -26.74
N ASP A 123 -11.70 -2.24 -27.60
CA ASP A 123 -10.43 -2.11 -28.32
C ASP A 123 -9.32 -1.90 -27.28
N PHE A 124 -8.38 -2.83 -27.22
CA PHE A 124 -7.23 -2.75 -26.33
C PHE A 124 -6.45 -1.44 -26.51
N ALA A 125 -6.34 -0.94 -27.74
CA ALA A 125 -5.62 0.30 -28.01
C ALA A 125 -6.33 1.51 -27.38
N GLU A 126 -7.66 1.55 -27.41
CA GLU A 126 -8.48 2.57 -26.79
C GLU A 126 -8.41 2.46 -25.26
N ALA A 127 -8.66 1.28 -24.70
CA ALA A 127 -8.59 1.03 -23.25
C ALA A 127 -7.20 1.36 -22.66
N TYR A 128 -6.12 1.08 -23.40
CA TYR A 128 -4.76 1.44 -23.00
C TYR A 128 -4.51 2.96 -23.04
N GLN A 129 -5.07 3.68 -24.02
CA GLN A 129 -5.00 5.14 -24.08
C GLN A 129 -5.76 5.78 -22.92
N ASP A 130 -6.95 5.28 -22.60
CA ASP A 130 -7.75 5.72 -21.46
C ASP A 130 -7.03 5.50 -20.14
N TYR A 131 -6.46 4.30 -19.94
CA TYR A 131 -5.64 4.00 -18.76
C TYR A 131 -4.47 4.97 -18.60
N ARG A 132 -3.71 5.23 -19.67
CA ARG A 132 -2.58 6.18 -19.63
C ARG A 132 -3.02 7.61 -19.35
N SER A 133 -4.15 8.03 -19.94
CA SER A 133 -4.75 9.34 -19.72
C SER A 133 -5.16 9.49 -18.25
N ALA A 134 -5.83 8.48 -17.69
CA ALA A 134 -6.22 8.45 -16.28
C ALA A 134 -5.00 8.50 -15.33
N MET A 135 -3.97 7.69 -15.59
CA MET A 135 -2.73 7.73 -14.80
C MET A 135 -2.06 9.09 -14.83
N ARG A 136 -2.00 9.75 -15.99
CA ARG A 136 -1.45 11.12 -16.11
C ARG A 136 -2.28 12.11 -15.29
N ALA A 137 -3.60 12.06 -15.42
CA ALA A 137 -4.49 12.95 -14.70
C ALA A 137 -4.39 12.78 -13.17
N ILE A 138 -4.13 11.56 -12.69
CA ILE A 138 -3.87 11.30 -11.26
C ILE A 138 -2.59 12.02 -10.81
N VAL A 139 -1.48 11.82 -11.53
CA VAL A 139 -0.20 12.46 -11.18
C VAL A 139 -0.33 13.98 -11.19
N GLU A 140 -0.92 14.55 -12.26
CA GLU A 140 -1.17 16.00 -12.36
C GLU A 140 -2.04 16.50 -11.19
N THR A 141 -3.10 15.76 -10.84
CA THR A 141 -3.95 16.11 -9.69
C THR A 141 -3.16 16.14 -8.39
N VAL A 142 -2.30 15.14 -8.15
CA VAL A 142 -1.53 15.06 -6.91
C VAL A 142 -0.49 16.16 -6.85
N ASP A 143 0.24 16.41 -7.96
CA ASP A 143 1.30 17.42 -8.04
C ASP A 143 0.81 18.85 -7.75
N GLU A 144 -0.42 19.18 -8.15
CA GLU A 144 -1.03 20.49 -7.91
C GLU A 144 -1.42 20.73 -6.44
N VAL A 145 -1.56 19.67 -5.63
CA VAL A 145 -1.95 19.78 -4.23
C VAL A 145 -0.72 20.08 -3.36
N PRO A 146 -0.78 21.10 -2.47
CA PRO A 146 0.31 21.39 -1.57
C PRO A 146 0.47 20.31 -0.50
N LEU A 147 1.72 20.03 -0.13
CA LEU A 147 2.01 19.29 1.08
C LEU A 147 1.68 20.16 2.30
N THR A 148 1.23 19.50 3.36
CA THR A 148 0.95 20.14 4.64
C THR A 148 1.70 19.43 5.75
N GLU A 149 2.31 20.20 6.63
CA GLU A 149 2.84 19.69 7.89
C GLU A 149 1.70 19.54 8.90
N GLY A 150 1.77 18.50 9.72
CA GLY A 150 0.75 18.24 10.73
C GLY A 150 1.23 17.27 11.79
N THR A 151 0.26 16.68 12.48
CA THR A 151 0.50 15.64 13.47
C THR A 151 -0.36 14.43 13.17
N PHE A 152 0.23 13.24 13.27
CA PHE A 152 -0.43 11.94 13.15
C PHE A 152 -0.24 11.16 14.45
N VAL A 153 -1.25 10.40 14.88
CA VAL A 153 -1.17 9.65 16.15
C VAL A 153 -0.62 8.25 15.89
N VAL A 154 0.53 7.96 16.49
CA VAL A 154 1.17 6.63 16.45
C VAL A 154 1.50 6.20 17.88
N ASP A 155 1.16 4.97 18.25
CA ASP A 155 1.33 4.47 19.63
C ASP A 155 0.67 5.39 20.68
N ALA A 156 -0.54 5.90 20.33
CA ALA A 156 -1.31 6.88 21.10
C ALA A 156 -0.57 8.23 21.36
N ALA A 157 0.54 8.49 20.68
CA ALA A 157 1.31 9.73 20.80
C ALA A 157 1.25 10.54 19.49
N PRO A 158 1.15 11.88 19.55
CA PRO A 158 1.24 12.71 18.35
C PRO A 158 2.67 12.74 17.82
N VAL A 159 2.83 12.47 16.53
CA VAL A 159 4.09 12.50 15.79
C VAL A 159 3.99 13.52 14.65
N PRO A 160 5.02 14.37 14.43
CA PRO A 160 5.06 15.24 13.25
C PRO A 160 4.95 14.44 11.96
N CYS A 161 4.13 14.91 11.02
CA CYS A 161 3.98 14.26 9.74
C CYS A 161 3.90 15.28 8.60
N VAL A 162 4.19 14.79 7.40
CA VAL A 162 3.95 15.49 6.13
C VAL A 162 2.81 14.75 5.44
N ARG A 163 1.76 15.46 4.99
CA ARG A 163 0.59 14.86 4.34
C ARG A 163 0.20 15.59 3.06
N VAL A 164 -0.33 14.84 2.11
CA VAL A 164 -1.02 15.34 0.92
C VAL A 164 -2.43 14.76 0.89
N GLN A 165 -3.40 15.54 0.40
CA GLN A 165 -4.79 15.09 0.27
C GLN A 165 -5.35 15.44 -1.10
N ALA A 166 -5.63 14.42 -1.91
CA ALA A 166 -6.15 14.57 -3.26
C ALA A 166 -7.39 13.68 -3.43
N ARG A 167 -8.49 14.28 -3.93
CA ARG A 167 -9.76 13.56 -4.22
C ARG A 167 -10.28 12.67 -3.06
N GLY A 168 -10.12 13.14 -1.81
CA GLY A 168 -10.57 12.41 -0.63
C GLY A 168 -9.60 11.34 -0.11
N VAL A 169 -8.54 11.03 -0.86
CA VAL A 169 -7.44 10.17 -0.42
C VAL A 169 -6.36 11.02 0.27
N VAL A 170 -5.85 10.53 1.38
CA VAL A 170 -4.69 11.06 2.09
C VAL A 170 -3.53 10.08 1.92
N ALA A 171 -2.34 10.61 1.70
CA ALA A 171 -1.09 9.93 2.00
C ALA A 171 -0.31 10.79 2.99
N LEU A 172 0.29 10.16 4.00
CA LEU A 172 1.15 10.83 4.96
C LEU A 172 2.45 10.07 5.18
N TYR A 173 3.49 10.80 5.55
CA TYR A 173 4.78 10.30 5.97
C TYR A 173 5.07 10.77 7.40
N ALA A 174 5.49 9.85 8.26
CA ALA A 174 5.91 10.17 9.63
C ALA A 174 7.15 9.35 10.02
N GLU A 175 8.11 9.99 10.68
CA GLU A 175 9.27 9.29 11.24
C GLU A 175 8.94 8.78 12.64
N VAL A 176 9.04 7.47 12.85
CA VAL A 176 8.70 6.82 14.12
C VAL A 176 9.77 5.78 14.46
N SER A 177 10.36 5.90 15.64
CA SER A 177 11.30 4.91 16.18
C SER A 177 12.46 4.54 15.23
N GLY A 178 12.99 5.53 14.49
CA GLY A 178 14.07 5.32 13.52
C GLY A 178 13.64 4.60 12.23
N ARG A 179 12.35 4.63 11.90
CA ARG A 179 11.74 4.17 10.65
C ARG A 179 10.92 5.30 10.03
N ALA A 180 10.46 5.09 8.81
CA ALA A 180 9.36 5.88 8.26
C ALA A 180 8.09 5.04 8.17
N LEU A 181 6.96 5.65 8.51
CA LEU A 181 5.63 5.18 8.21
C LEU A 181 5.07 5.97 7.03
N VAL A 182 4.48 5.27 6.07
CA VAL A 182 3.63 5.85 5.05
C VAL A 182 2.23 5.27 5.24
N VAL A 183 1.23 6.12 5.46
CA VAL A 183 -0.16 5.69 5.63
C VAL A 183 -1.00 6.32 4.54
N THR A 184 -1.78 5.48 3.85
CA THR A 184 -2.56 5.91 2.69
C THR A 184 -3.98 5.37 2.75
N GLY A 185 -4.98 6.20 2.46
CA GLY A 185 -6.39 5.77 2.44
C GLY A 185 -7.36 6.95 2.43
N PRO A 186 -8.68 6.71 2.59
CA PRO A 186 -9.66 7.79 2.78
C PRO A 186 -9.30 8.67 3.97
N ALA A 187 -9.45 9.98 3.83
CA ALA A 187 -9.06 10.95 4.85
C ALA A 187 -9.69 10.69 6.22
N ASP A 188 -10.98 10.36 6.25
CA ASP A 188 -11.72 10.09 7.47
C ASP A 188 -11.29 8.78 8.15
N LEU A 189 -10.89 7.78 7.37
CA LEU A 189 -10.37 6.52 7.89
C LEU A 189 -8.95 6.71 8.44
N VAL A 190 -8.08 7.39 7.71
CA VAL A 190 -6.71 7.72 8.15
C VAL A 190 -6.72 8.55 9.44
N ASP A 191 -7.60 9.57 9.54
CA ASP A 191 -7.66 10.43 10.72
C ASP A 191 -8.25 9.71 11.97
N ARG A 192 -8.92 8.56 11.80
CA ARG A 192 -9.55 7.81 12.91
C ARG A 192 -8.80 6.53 13.30
N ALA A 193 -8.22 5.82 12.33
CA ALA A 193 -7.55 4.56 12.57
C ALA A 193 -6.32 4.77 13.46
N GLY A 194 -6.30 4.13 14.63
CA GLY A 194 -5.10 4.10 15.46
C GLY A 194 -4.01 3.30 14.76
N VAL A 195 -2.81 3.85 14.64
CA VAL A 195 -1.63 3.13 14.12
C VAL A 195 -0.65 2.89 15.25
N VAL A 196 -0.09 1.68 15.32
CA VAL A 196 0.87 1.27 16.35
C VAL A 196 2.09 0.62 15.73
N MET A 197 3.25 0.77 16.37
CA MET A 197 4.48 0.09 16.00
C MET A 197 4.61 -1.20 16.80
N ARG A 198 4.66 -2.35 16.10
CA ARG A 198 4.71 -3.68 16.72
C ARG A 198 5.83 -4.53 16.14
N PRO A 199 6.43 -5.45 16.91
CA PRO A 199 7.36 -6.42 16.37
C PRO A 199 6.76 -7.18 15.17
N VAL A 200 7.56 -7.45 14.15
CA VAL A 200 7.17 -8.17 12.95
C VAL A 200 6.70 -9.56 13.36
N ARG A 201 5.43 -9.83 13.09
CA ARG A 201 4.74 -11.10 13.30
C ARG A 201 3.74 -11.26 12.15
N SER A 202 3.50 -12.50 11.70
CA SER A 202 2.47 -12.68 10.69
C SER A 202 1.11 -12.60 11.35
N ILE A 203 0.27 -11.70 10.89
CA ILE A 203 -1.12 -11.62 11.35
C ILE A 203 -1.99 -12.58 10.52
N LEU A 204 -1.74 -12.68 9.22
CA LEU A 204 -2.54 -13.52 8.31
C LEU A 204 -2.30 -15.02 8.50
N GLN A 205 -1.11 -15.44 8.95
CA GLN A 205 -0.78 -16.86 9.09
C GLN A 205 -1.24 -17.47 10.41
N GLY A 206 -1.82 -16.68 11.32
CA GLY A 206 -2.19 -17.13 12.65
C GLY A 206 -0.96 -17.47 13.51
N GLU A 207 -1.12 -17.42 14.82
CA GLU A 207 -0.06 -17.75 15.78
C GLU A 207 0.62 -19.08 15.42
N GLY A 208 1.96 -19.08 15.30
CA GLY A 208 2.75 -20.29 15.46
C GLY A 208 2.43 -20.95 16.83
N PRO A 209 2.74 -22.26 16.99
CA PRO A 209 2.24 -23.05 18.10
C PRO A 209 2.52 -22.36 19.44
N ARG A 210 1.45 -22.19 20.23
CA ARG A 210 1.53 -21.73 21.62
C ARG A 210 2.27 -22.80 22.42
N ASP A 211 3.43 -22.46 22.98
CA ASP A 211 4.13 -23.25 24.00
C ASP A 211 3.32 -23.30 25.31
#